data_AF-A0A4U6CU16-F1
#
_entry.id   AF-A0A4U6CU16-F1
#
_cell.length_a   1.000
_cell.length_b   1.000
_cell.length_c   1.000
_cell.angle_alpha   90.00
_cell.angle_beta   90.00
_cell.angle_gamma   90.00
#
_symmetry.space_group_name_H-M   'P 1'
#
loop_
_entity.id
_entity.type
_entity.pdbx_description
1 polymer ?
#
loop_
_entity_poly.entity_id
_entity_poly.type
_entity_poly.pdbx_seq_one_letter_code
_entity_poly.pdbx_strand_id
1 'polypeptide(L)'
;MKTLLLSFAFFVIVSGVFVLKNNQENAAQTNFYKQETIPFCGQQPSGNPGKSENGKFIMPLPGSGQYSYKISTTNDSAQFYFNQGLTMYYSYHMKEALASFMEASRFDPRHPMPYWGQALAMGPYYNAAHSYLLPAAIPEIVTKMNETATYGNDDENTLIKTMTLRYSNDISDANRKNLNIAYADAMKKLVTSHTSNVDVKALYVDAVMLIHAWDFWNADGSAKPWTQELVSLCETILKENPNHPAALHYHIHLTEASRHPETALPNADKLKNLLPGVAHMVHMSSHEYQRNGMYAKGVEVNDLADGNLLHYDSLAPYLQLNKRSTHYYAVQTYCALSGGMYQTGMRDALRCRKSVAPTAQQTYDQYMFMMPVLTLVRLGKWNEILKDSIMPDPKWSYASLLSNFAKGLAYVNTGEVTAAKKQLELLHQNSKDPILTKVRIPFNAPVSMASIAGKILHASILFSEKKYDEAFSDLNKAIKIEDNLVYTEPTDWPIPARQFLGAFLLKTGKSALAEKVYREDLELNPGNGWSLIGLSKSLKAQRKNDQLATYKTKYMRAFSGSENIPSSSVYMK
;
A
#
# COMPACT_ATOMS: atom_id res chain seq x y z
N MET A 1 70.50 19.07 -50.16
CA MET A 1 70.67 17.65 -50.55
C MET A 1 69.72 16.83 -49.71
N LYS A 2 68.85 16.03 -50.35
CA LYS A 2 68.30 14.72 -49.89
C LYS A 2 67.78 14.68 -48.44
N THR A 3 66.54 14.41 -48.10
CA THR A 3 65.53 13.47 -48.64
C THR A 3 64.32 13.64 -47.71
N LEU A 4 63.11 13.84 -48.22
CA LEU A 4 61.98 12.89 -48.15
C LEU A 4 62.07 11.80 -47.06
N LEU A 5 60.93 11.54 -46.42
CA LEU A 5 60.60 10.45 -45.46
C LEU A 5 60.83 10.75 -43.98
N LEU A 6 59.85 11.43 -43.38
CA LEU A 6 59.13 10.93 -42.19
C LEU A 6 57.88 11.80 -41.98
N SER A 7 56.95 11.69 -42.94
CA SER A 7 55.54 11.95 -42.69
C SER A 7 55.06 11.03 -41.56
N PHE A 8 54.02 11.45 -40.84
CA PHE A 8 53.25 10.63 -39.89
C PHE A 8 53.86 10.38 -38.50
N ALA A 9 54.23 11.42 -37.75
CA ALA A 9 54.42 11.26 -36.30
C ALA A 9 54.05 12.46 -35.42
N PHE A 10 53.51 13.55 -35.99
CA PHE A 10 53.24 14.78 -35.21
C PHE A 10 51.77 15.24 -35.22
N PHE A 11 50.84 14.34 -35.59
CA PHE A 11 49.39 14.57 -35.52
C PHE A 11 48.63 13.49 -34.74
N VAL A 12 49.31 12.76 -33.84
CA VAL A 12 48.70 11.70 -33.00
C VAL A 12 48.90 11.93 -31.49
N ILE A 13 49.62 12.97 -31.06
CA ILE A 13 49.90 13.21 -29.63
C ILE A 13 49.06 14.34 -29.00
N VAL A 14 48.17 14.99 -29.77
CA VAL A 14 47.17 15.94 -29.22
C VAL A 14 45.73 15.36 -29.24
N SER A 15 45.53 14.19 -29.84
CA SER A 15 44.29 13.41 -29.74
C SER A 15 44.34 12.30 -28.68
N GLY A 16 45.49 12.09 -28.03
CA GLY A 16 45.69 11.05 -27.00
C GLY A 16 45.45 11.47 -25.55
N VAL A 17 45.29 12.77 -25.26
CA VAL A 17 45.03 13.28 -23.89
C VAL A 17 43.60 13.82 -23.73
N PHE A 18 42.84 13.95 -24.83
CA PHE A 18 41.40 14.26 -24.79
C PHE A 18 40.48 13.04 -24.92
N VAL A 19 41.04 11.84 -25.14
CA VAL A 19 40.28 10.57 -25.27
C VAL A 19 40.37 9.69 -24.02
N LEU A 20 41.17 10.06 -23.01
CA LEU A 20 41.23 9.35 -21.71
C LEU A 20 40.57 10.10 -20.54
N LYS A 21 39.75 11.13 -20.83
CA LYS A 21 38.95 11.81 -19.81
C LYS A 21 37.45 11.86 -20.11
N ASN A 22 36.96 11.07 -21.09
CA ASN A 22 35.54 11.03 -21.45
C ASN A 22 34.94 9.62 -21.60
N ASN A 23 35.62 8.58 -21.13
CA ASN A 23 35.14 7.19 -21.19
C ASN A 23 34.71 6.61 -19.81
N GLN A 24 34.29 7.47 -18.88
CA GLN A 24 33.64 7.04 -17.63
C GLN A 24 32.16 7.47 -17.50
N GLU A 25 31.57 8.09 -18.52
CA GLU A 25 30.16 8.55 -18.44
C GLU A 25 29.19 7.95 -19.46
N ASN A 26 29.61 7.00 -20.32
CA ASN A 26 28.69 6.35 -21.25
C ASN A 26 28.95 4.84 -21.35
N ALA A 27 28.52 4.10 -20.34
CA ALA A 27 28.25 2.67 -20.44
C ALA A 27 26.83 2.42 -19.91
N ALA A 28 25.89 2.36 -20.85
CA ALA A 28 24.54 1.84 -20.73
C ALA A 28 23.63 2.52 -19.68
N GLN A 29 23.27 3.78 -19.92
CA GLN A 29 21.87 4.19 -19.73
C GLN A 29 21.00 3.36 -20.67
N THR A 30 20.64 2.15 -20.24
CA THR A 30 19.42 1.52 -20.76
C THR A 30 18.26 2.34 -20.22
N ASN A 31 17.60 3.07 -21.11
CA ASN A 31 16.34 3.75 -20.85
C ASN A 31 15.26 2.71 -20.52
N PHE A 32 15.30 2.17 -19.31
CA PHE A 32 14.13 1.61 -18.67
C PHE A 32 13.48 2.76 -17.92
N TYR A 33 12.31 3.18 -18.42
CA TYR A 33 11.40 4.05 -17.69
C TYR A 33 11.41 3.65 -16.23
N LYS A 34 11.88 4.53 -15.32
CA LYS A 34 11.62 4.39 -13.89
C LYS A 34 10.11 4.28 -13.77
N GLN A 35 9.60 3.05 -13.63
CA GLN A 35 8.24 2.82 -13.18
C GLN A 35 8.08 3.67 -11.92
N GLU A 36 6.99 4.45 -11.88
CA GLU A 36 6.67 5.27 -10.72
C GLU A 36 6.76 4.38 -9.49
N THR A 37 7.62 4.76 -8.53
CA THR A 37 7.76 4.04 -7.27
C THR A 37 6.41 4.08 -6.58
N ILE A 38 5.67 2.97 -6.61
CA ILE A 38 4.45 2.82 -5.83
C ILE A 38 4.87 3.01 -4.37
N PRO A 39 4.24 3.92 -3.61
CA PRO A 39 4.53 4.01 -2.20
C PRO A 39 3.96 2.77 -1.52
N PHE A 40 4.87 1.86 -1.18
CA PHE A 40 4.58 0.60 -0.50
C PHE A 40 4.51 0.82 1.02
N CYS A 41 3.87 -0.12 1.71
CA CYS A 41 3.92 -0.19 3.16
C CYS A 41 5.30 -0.67 3.70
N GLY A 42 6.11 -1.31 2.84
CA GLY A 42 7.44 -1.86 3.12
C GLY A 42 8.48 -1.44 2.08
N GLN A 43 9.75 -1.78 2.28
CA GLN A 43 10.85 -1.27 1.44
C GLN A 43 11.16 -2.18 0.23
N GLN A 44 11.57 -1.61 -0.90
CA GLN A 44 12.24 -2.37 -1.97
C GLN A 44 13.63 -2.81 -1.50
N PRO A 45 14.05 -4.07 -1.71
CA PRO A 45 15.42 -4.48 -1.45
C PRO A 45 16.35 -3.70 -2.39
N SER A 46 17.02 -2.66 -1.89
CA SER A 46 17.96 -1.88 -2.70
C SER A 46 19.24 -1.57 -1.94
N GLY A 47 20.37 -1.94 -2.55
CA GLY A 47 21.71 -1.82 -1.97
C GLY A 47 22.03 -2.92 -0.96
N ASN A 48 23.31 -3.28 -0.88
CA ASN A 48 23.80 -4.14 0.20
C ASN A 48 23.79 -3.35 1.51
N PRO A 49 23.31 -3.93 2.62
CA PRO A 49 23.30 -3.25 3.91
C PRO A 49 24.72 -2.87 4.32
N GLY A 50 24.88 -1.62 4.75
CA GLY A 50 26.14 -1.12 5.32
C GLY A 50 26.48 -1.85 6.62
N LYS A 51 27.73 -1.70 7.07
CA LYS A 51 28.19 -2.21 8.37
C LYS A 51 28.30 -1.06 9.37
N SER A 52 28.05 -1.36 10.64
CA SER A 52 28.49 -0.52 11.75
C SER A 52 30.02 -0.47 11.84
N GLU A 53 30.55 0.48 12.61
CA GLU A 53 32.00 0.62 12.87
C GLU A 53 32.63 -0.66 13.43
N ASN A 54 31.86 -1.44 14.19
CA ASN A 54 32.30 -2.73 14.77
C ASN A 54 32.07 -3.92 13.83
N GLY A 55 31.79 -3.69 12.55
CA GLY A 55 31.63 -4.72 11.54
C GLY A 55 30.31 -5.52 11.60
N LYS A 56 29.39 -5.17 12.51
CA LYS A 56 28.05 -5.77 12.57
C LYS A 56 27.15 -5.23 11.47
N PHE A 57 26.32 -6.09 10.89
CA PHE A 57 25.29 -5.72 9.91
C PHE A 57 24.00 -5.22 10.56
N ILE A 58 23.67 -5.66 11.78
CA ILE A 58 22.52 -5.16 12.53
C ILE A 58 22.66 -5.45 14.02
N MET A 59 21.93 -4.71 14.85
CA MET A 59 21.77 -4.99 16.29
C MET A 59 20.42 -5.67 16.58
N PRO A 60 20.22 -6.18 17.81
CA PRO A 60 18.90 -6.56 18.28
C PRO A 60 17.89 -5.43 18.11
N LEU A 61 16.76 -5.70 17.46
CA LEU A 61 15.70 -4.74 17.23
C LEU A 61 14.63 -4.85 18.32
N PRO A 62 14.46 -3.85 19.20
CA PRO A 62 13.49 -3.90 20.28
C PRO A 62 12.06 -3.91 19.73
N GLY A 63 11.17 -4.70 20.35
CA GLY A 63 9.79 -4.81 19.90
C GLY A 63 9.60 -5.61 18.60
N SER A 64 10.62 -6.34 18.14
CA SER A 64 10.52 -7.27 17.01
C SER A 64 9.86 -8.62 17.34
N GLY A 65 9.36 -8.80 18.57
CA GLY A 65 8.75 -10.06 19.02
C GLY A 65 9.78 -11.11 19.46
N GLN A 66 9.30 -12.32 19.78
CA GLN A 66 10.12 -13.45 20.24
C GLN A 66 9.88 -14.70 19.39
N TYR A 67 9.46 -14.53 18.14
CA TYR A 67 9.22 -15.66 17.25
C TYR A 67 10.52 -16.43 17.02
N SER A 68 10.43 -17.76 17.02
CA SER A 68 11.60 -18.63 16.88
C SER A 68 11.36 -19.72 15.87
N TYR A 69 12.23 -19.76 14.87
CA TYR A 69 12.37 -20.88 13.94
C TYR A 69 13.72 -21.53 14.19
N LYS A 70 13.70 -22.70 14.83
CA LYS A 70 14.94 -23.40 15.20
C LYS A 70 15.61 -23.98 13.96
N ILE A 71 16.86 -23.58 13.73
CA ILE A 71 17.77 -24.17 12.75
C ILE A 71 18.78 -25.08 13.45
N SER A 72 19.53 -25.88 12.70
CA SER A 72 20.45 -26.89 13.24
C SER A 72 21.79 -26.33 13.75
N THR A 73 21.98 -25.01 13.71
CA THR A 73 23.16 -24.34 14.26
C THR A 73 23.30 -24.59 15.76
N THR A 74 24.54 -24.71 16.23
CA THR A 74 24.88 -24.73 17.65
C THR A 74 25.34 -23.35 18.16
N ASN A 75 25.29 -22.32 17.32
CA ASN A 75 25.67 -20.95 17.69
C ASN A 75 24.45 -20.12 18.05
N ASP A 76 24.30 -19.79 19.34
CA ASP A 76 23.16 -19.02 19.87
C ASP A 76 22.98 -17.65 19.20
N SER A 77 24.09 -16.97 18.86
CA SER A 77 24.03 -15.67 18.18
C SER A 77 23.55 -15.83 16.73
N ALA A 78 24.01 -16.87 16.02
CA ALA A 78 23.50 -17.16 14.67
C ALA A 78 21.99 -17.49 14.71
N GLN A 79 21.55 -18.30 15.66
CA GLN A 79 20.13 -18.61 15.86
C GLN A 79 19.30 -17.37 16.19
N PHE A 80 19.80 -16.48 17.05
CA PHE A 80 19.12 -15.22 17.39
C PHE A 80 18.91 -14.34 16.16
N TYR A 81 19.97 -14.07 15.40
CA TYR A 81 19.89 -13.19 14.23
C TYR A 81 19.13 -13.84 13.07
N PHE A 82 19.13 -15.18 12.97
CA PHE A 82 18.25 -15.89 12.03
C PHE A 82 16.77 -15.65 12.39
N ASN A 83 16.39 -15.77 13.67
CA ASN A 83 15.02 -15.52 14.13
C ASN A 83 14.60 -14.07 13.90
N GLN A 84 15.48 -13.11 14.19
CA GLN A 84 15.22 -11.70 13.88
C GLN A 84 15.04 -11.49 12.37
N GLY A 85 15.90 -12.10 11.54
CA GLY A 85 15.81 -12.02 10.09
C GLY A 85 14.50 -12.56 9.54
N LEU A 86 14.08 -13.74 9.99
CA LEU A 86 12.82 -14.34 9.57
C LEU A 86 11.62 -13.51 10.03
N THR A 87 11.68 -12.96 11.24
CA THR A 87 10.62 -12.10 11.75
C THR A 87 10.51 -10.79 10.96
N MET A 88 11.63 -10.17 10.59
CA MET A 88 11.65 -8.99 9.71
C MET A 88 11.19 -9.33 8.29
N TYR A 89 11.50 -10.52 7.78
CA TYR A 89 11.00 -10.99 6.48
C TYR A 89 9.47 -11.10 6.48
N TYR A 90 8.90 -11.79 7.48
CA TYR A 90 7.45 -11.85 7.67
C TYR A 90 6.81 -10.48 7.89
N SER A 91 7.59 -9.50 8.34
CA SER A 91 7.15 -8.11 8.52
C SER A 91 7.36 -7.23 7.29
N TYR A 92 7.83 -7.76 6.17
CA TYR A 92 8.21 -6.98 4.97
C TYR A 92 9.22 -5.84 5.23
N HIS A 93 10.05 -5.99 6.28
CA HIS A 93 11.22 -5.15 6.56
C HIS A 93 12.46 -5.80 5.92
N MET A 94 12.51 -5.79 4.58
CA MET A 94 13.45 -6.62 3.81
C MET A 94 14.93 -6.26 4.03
N LYS A 95 15.25 -4.98 4.25
CA LYS A 95 16.64 -4.57 4.54
C LYS A 95 17.10 -5.05 5.90
N GLU A 96 16.26 -4.91 6.91
CA GLU A 96 16.52 -5.38 8.26
C GLU A 96 16.58 -6.91 8.31
N ALA A 97 15.73 -7.59 7.53
CA ALA A 97 15.78 -9.05 7.34
C ALA A 97 17.12 -9.49 6.75
N LEU A 98 17.51 -8.91 5.61
CA LEU A 98 18.78 -9.20 4.96
C LEU A 98 19.98 -8.95 5.88
N ALA A 99 20.02 -7.79 6.54
CA ALA A 99 21.10 -7.44 7.46
C ALA A 99 21.16 -8.40 8.66
N SER A 100 20.02 -8.90 9.16
CA SER A 100 19.98 -9.89 10.22
C SER A 100 20.50 -11.26 9.76
N PHE A 101 20.14 -11.72 8.56
CA PHE A 101 20.69 -12.97 8.03
C PHE A 101 22.19 -12.87 7.71
N MET A 102 22.67 -11.71 7.26
CA MET A 102 24.10 -11.43 7.10
C MET A 102 24.82 -11.48 8.45
N GLU A 103 24.25 -10.88 9.50
CA GLU A 103 24.80 -10.99 10.85
C GLU A 103 24.81 -12.43 11.37
N ALA A 104 23.77 -13.22 11.10
CA ALA A 104 23.75 -14.65 11.44
C ALA A 104 24.88 -15.42 10.75
N SER A 105 25.11 -15.21 9.44
CA SER A 105 26.23 -15.84 8.72
C SER A 105 27.61 -15.34 9.16
N ARG A 106 27.73 -14.16 9.77
CA ARG A 106 28.97 -13.70 10.40
C ARG A 106 29.32 -14.54 11.63
N PHE A 107 28.32 -15.02 12.37
CA PHE A 107 28.50 -15.88 13.54
C PHE A 107 28.67 -17.36 13.18
N ASP A 108 27.95 -17.84 12.16
CA ASP A 108 28.08 -19.21 11.67
C ASP A 108 28.18 -19.25 10.13
N PRO A 109 29.39 -19.03 9.56
CA PRO A 109 29.58 -18.92 8.11
C PRO A 109 29.52 -20.25 7.36
N ARG A 110 29.43 -21.38 8.07
CA ARG A 110 29.29 -22.71 7.46
C ARG A 110 27.84 -23.18 7.40
N HIS A 111 26.96 -22.62 8.24
CA HIS A 111 25.56 -23.02 8.26
C HIS A 111 24.81 -22.48 7.03
N PRO A 112 23.99 -23.29 6.35
CA PRO A 112 23.35 -22.87 5.11
C PRO A 112 22.14 -21.95 5.30
N MET A 113 21.39 -22.11 6.40
CA MET A 113 20.16 -21.35 6.63
C MET A 113 20.31 -19.82 6.66
N PRO A 114 21.38 -19.22 7.23
CA PRO A 114 21.66 -17.81 7.03
C PRO A 114 21.76 -17.36 5.57
N TYR A 115 22.29 -18.19 4.66
CA TYR A 115 22.34 -17.88 3.23
C TYR A 115 21.00 -18.10 2.53
N TRP A 116 20.24 -19.13 2.95
CA TRP A 116 18.84 -19.30 2.55
C TRP A 116 17.98 -18.09 2.91
N GLY A 117 18.15 -17.54 4.12
CA GLY A 117 17.45 -16.34 4.57
C GLY A 117 17.84 -15.09 3.77
N GLN A 118 19.13 -14.95 3.43
CA GLN A 118 19.60 -13.88 2.52
C GLN A 118 18.93 -13.99 1.15
N ALA A 119 18.90 -15.19 0.55
CA ALA A 119 18.19 -15.43 -0.70
C ALA A 119 16.71 -15.07 -0.57
N LEU A 120 16.04 -15.56 0.48
CA LEU A 120 14.63 -15.27 0.77
C LEU A 120 14.34 -13.75 0.80
N ALA A 121 15.10 -12.99 1.60
CA ALA A 121 14.91 -11.54 1.80
C ALA A 121 15.30 -10.68 0.60
N MET A 122 16.18 -11.18 -0.27
CA MET A 122 16.56 -10.53 -1.52
C MET A 122 15.62 -10.89 -2.68
N GLY A 123 14.69 -11.82 -2.48
CA GLY A 123 13.65 -12.13 -3.46
C GLY A 123 12.50 -11.11 -3.47
N PRO A 124 11.57 -11.26 -4.43
CA PRO A 124 10.35 -10.44 -4.47
C PRO A 124 9.42 -10.74 -3.29
N TYR A 125 8.62 -9.76 -2.87
CA TYR A 125 7.59 -9.95 -1.83
C TYR A 125 6.28 -9.26 -2.22
N TYR A 126 5.19 -9.59 -1.51
CA TYR A 126 3.82 -9.19 -1.86
C TYR A 126 3.66 -7.72 -2.28
N ASN A 127 4.05 -6.76 -1.43
CA ASN A 127 3.82 -5.34 -1.74
C ASN A 127 4.62 -4.89 -2.97
N ALA A 128 5.81 -5.46 -3.19
CA ALA A 128 6.76 -5.06 -4.23
C ALA A 128 6.68 -5.87 -5.54
N ALA A 129 5.78 -6.85 -5.63
CA ALA A 129 5.80 -7.92 -6.64
C ALA A 129 5.97 -7.42 -8.09
N HIS A 130 5.31 -6.32 -8.46
CA HIS A 130 5.29 -5.76 -9.82
C HIS A 130 6.47 -4.84 -10.16
N SER A 131 7.38 -4.62 -9.22
CA SER A 131 8.50 -3.67 -9.33
C SER A 131 9.84 -4.28 -8.92
N TYR A 132 9.85 -5.60 -8.68
CA TYR A 132 11.05 -6.32 -8.30
C TYR A 132 12.09 -6.29 -9.42
N LEU A 133 13.35 -6.10 -9.01
CA LEU A 133 14.52 -6.25 -9.86
C LEU A 133 15.48 -7.20 -9.15
N LEU A 134 16.04 -8.16 -9.90
CA LEU A 134 16.99 -9.13 -9.35
C LEU A 134 18.23 -8.41 -8.79
N PRO A 135 18.52 -8.52 -7.48
CA PRO A 135 19.72 -7.93 -6.92
C PRO A 135 20.99 -8.61 -7.44
N ALA A 136 22.01 -7.82 -7.77
CA ALA A 136 23.26 -8.32 -8.35
C ALA A 136 24.00 -9.37 -7.50
N ALA A 137 23.76 -9.38 -6.18
CA ALA A 137 24.40 -10.31 -5.25
C ALA A 137 23.70 -11.69 -5.15
N ILE A 138 22.49 -11.87 -5.71
CA ILE A 138 21.74 -13.13 -5.63
C ILE A 138 22.56 -14.35 -6.12
N PRO A 139 23.24 -14.31 -7.29
CA PRO A 139 23.95 -15.49 -7.80
C PRO A 139 25.04 -16.00 -6.83
N GLU A 140 25.77 -15.09 -6.19
CA GLU A 140 26.79 -15.42 -5.19
C GLU A 140 26.15 -16.06 -3.94
N ILE A 141 25.06 -15.48 -3.44
CA ILE A 141 24.34 -16.00 -2.27
C ILE A 141 23.75 -17.39 -2.54
N VAL A 142 23.13 -17.61 -3.71
CA VAL A 142 22.59 -18.92 -4.10
C VAL A 142 23.71 -19.95 -4.23
N THR A 143 24.87 -19.57 -4.77
CA THR A 143 26.04 -20.45 -4.82
C THR A 143 26.49 -20.83 -3.42
N LYS A 144 26.66 -19.85 -2.54
CA LYS A 144 27.10 -20.07 -1.15
C LYS A 144 26.12 -20.92 -0.34
N MET A 145 24.82 -20.68 -0.51
CA MET A 145 23.74 -21.47 0.08
C MET A 145 23.85 -22.94 -0.31
N ASN A 146 24.05 -23.23 -1.60
CA ASN A 146 24.16 -24.61 -2.10
C ASN A 146 25.49 -25.28 -1.67
N GLU A 147 26.61 -24.55 -1.64
CA GLU A 147 27.91 -25.08 -1.18
C GLU A 147 27.90 -25.47 0.30
N THR A 148 27.11 -24.77 1.12
CA THR A 148 27.02 -25.01 2.56
C THR A 148 25.91 -25.98 2.96
N ALA A 149 25.12 -26.48 2.00
CA ALA A 149 23.96 -27.32 2.27
C ALA A 149 24.30 -28.56 3.10
N THR A 150 25.46 -29.17 2.88
CA THR A 150 25.92 -30.37 3.62
C THR A 150 26.12 -30.18 5.13
N TYR A 151 26.13 -28.94 5.62
CA TYR A 151 26.19 -28.62 7.05
C TYR A 151 24.81 -28.49 7.72
N GLY A 152 23.72 -28.47 6.94
CA GLY A 152 22.35 -28.47 7.46
C GLY A 152 21.79 -29.88 7.62
N ASN A 153 20.66 -30.00 8.31
CA ASN A 153 19.91 -31.24 8.42
C ASN A 153 19.05 -31.53 7.16
N ASP A 154 18.35 -32.66 7.13
CA ASP A 154 17.55 -33.08 5.95
C ASP A 154 16.42 -32.09 5.59
N ASP A 155 15.75 -31.52 6.60
CA ASP A 155 14.67 -30.53 6.40
C ASP A 155 15.22 -29.23 5.79
N GLU A 156 16.34 -28.75 6.33
CA GLU A 156 17.04 -27.55 5.83
C GLU A 156 17.56 -27.77 4.41
N ASN A 157 18.14 -28.93 4.13
CA ASN A 157 18.57 -29.34 2.79
C ASN A 157 17.40 -29.34 1.79
N THR A 158 16.21 -29.72 2.24
CA THR A 158 14.99 -29.70 1.44
C THR A 158 14.52 -28.28 1.14
N LEU A 159 14.59 -27.37 2.12
CA LEU A 159 14.28 -25.95 1.94
C LEU A 159 15.28 -25.26 1.00
N ILE A 160 16.56 -25.59 1.09
CA ILE A 160 17.62 -25.07 0.22
C ILE A 160 17.37 -25.47 -1.24
N LYS A 161 17.10 -26.75 -1.49
CA LYS A 161 16.76 -27.25 -2.84
C LYS A 161 15.52 -26.55 -3.39
N THR A 162 14.52 -26.33 -2.55
CA THR A 162 13.30 -25.59 -2.93
C THR A 162 13.59 -24.13 -3.26
N MET A 163 14.40 -23.44 -2.44
CA MET A 163 14.77 -22.04 -2.67
C MET A 163 15.58 -21.85 -3.96
N THR A 164 16.43 -22.81 -4.32
CA THR A 164 17.19 -22.77 -5.58
C THR A 164 16.27 -22.67 -6.80
N LEU A 165 15.06 -23.25 -6.77
CA LEU A 165 14.08 -23.15 -7.87
C LEU A 165 13.51 -21.73 -8.06
N ARG A 166 13.66 -20.86 -7.05
CA ARG A 166 13.21 -19.46 -7.12
C ARG A 166 14.13 -18.61 -8.00
N TYR A 167 15.32 -19.09 -8.34
CA TYR A 167 16.32 -18.33 -9.10
C TYR A 167 16.81 -19.12 -10.32
N SER A 168 17.34 -18.38 -11.29
CA SER A 168 18.04 -18.94 -12.44
C SER A 168 19.40 -18.25 -12.60
N ASN A 169 20.24 -18.80 -13.47
CA ASN A 169 21.51 -18.18 -13.85
C ASN A 169 21.32 -17.00 -14.83
N ASP A 170 20.09 -16.74 -15.28
CA ASP A 170 19.77 -15.62 -16.16
C ASP A 170 19.55 -14.34 -15.35
N ILE A 171 20.57 -13.47 -15.35
CA ILE A 171 20.56 -12.20 -14.60
C ILE A 171 19.56 -11.17 -15.14
N SER A 172 19.00 -11.38 -16.33
CA SER A 172 17.92 -10.52 -16.84
C SER A 172 16.59 -10.74 -16.11
N ASP A 173 16.46 -11.88 -15.41
CA ASP A 173 15.26 -12.30 -14.68
C ASP A 173 13.99 -12.33 -15.57
N ALA A 174 14.15 -12.51 -16.89
CA ALA A 174 13.05 -12.51 -17.86
C ALA A 174 11.99 -13.60 -17.57
N ASN A 175 12.37 -14.67 -16.84
CA ASN A 175 11.49 -15.78 -16.49
C ASN A 175 10.89 -15.70 -15.07
N ARG A 176 10.94 -14.52 -14.41
CA ARG A 176 10.50 -14.31 -13.01
C ARG A 176 9.16 -14.93 -12.66
N LYS A 177 8.16 -14.80 -13.55
CA LYS A 177 6.82 -15.37 -13.33
C LYS A 177 6.86 -16.90 -13.16
N ASN A 178 7.54 -17.60 -14.04
CA ASN A 178 7.61 -19.07 -13.98
C ASN A 178 8.48 -19.54 -12.81
N LEU A 179 9.53 -18.79 -12.45
CA LEU A 179 10.34 -19.08 -11.27
C LEU A 179 9.54 -18.93 -9.96
N ASN A 180 8.62 -17.96 -9.87
CA ASN A 180 7.71 -17.84 -8.72
C ASN A 180 6.76 -19.05 -8.64
N ILE A 181 6.21 -19.48 -9.77
CA ILE A 181 5.33 -20.67 -9.84
C ILE A 181 6.10 -21.92 -9.42
N ALA A 182 7.31 -22.14 -9.95
CA ALA A 182 8.13 -23.29 -9.62
C ALA A 182 8.46 -23.36 -8.12
N TYR A 183 8.77 -22.22 -7.50
CA TYR A 183 8.99 -22.13 -6.06
C TYR A 183 7.71 -22.45 -5.26
N ALA A 184 6.56 -21.86 -5.63
CA ALA A 184 5.30 -22.12 -4.94
C ALA A 184 4.86 -23.59 -5.05
N ASP A 185 5.00 -24.21 -6.23
CA ASP A 185 4.68 -25.62 -6.45
C ASP A 185 5.58 -26.55 -5.61
N ALA A 186 6.87 -26.22 -5.49
CA ALA A 186 7.78 -26.94 -4.63
C ALA A 186 7.42 -26.78 -3.15
N MET A 187 7.08 -25.56 -2.70
CA MET A 187 6.58 -25.31 -1.35
C MET A 187 5.28 -26.08 -1.05
N LYS A 188 4.36 -26.20 -2.02
CA LYS A 188 3.12 -27.00 -1.86
C LYS A 188 3.40 -28.48 -1.56
N LYS A 189 4.42 -29.05 -2.21
CA LYS A 189 4.87 -30.43 -1.94
C LYS A 189 5.41 -30.56 -0.51
N LEU A 190 6.07 -29.54 0.01
CA LEU A 190 6.54 -29.51 1.40
C LEU A 190 5.40 -29.43 2.40
N VAL A 191 4.38 -28.60 2.14
CA VAL A 191 3.16 -28.56 2.98
C VAL A 191 2.50 -29.93 3.10
N THR A 192 2.52 -30.71 2.01
CA THR A 192 1.90 -32.05 1.96
C THR A 192 2.75 -33.10 2.70
N SER A 193 4.08 -32.98 2.68
CA SER A 193 5.00 -33.93 3.33
C SER A 193 5.31 -33.58 4.79
N HIS A 194 5.18 -32.31 5.18
CA HIS A 194 5.49 -31.78 6.52
C HIS A 194 4.24 -31.12 7.13
N THR A 195 3.16 -31.90 7.27
CA THR A 195 1.82 -31.38 7.57
C THR A 195 1.70 -30.65 8.91
N SER A 196 2.61 -30.88 9.87
CA SER A 196 2.65 -30.18 11.17
C SER A 196 3.57 -28.95 11.19
N ASN A 197 4.32 -28.67 10.12
CA ASN A 197 5.25 -27.55 10.09
C ASN A 197 4.52 -26.26 9.66
N VAL A 198 4.19 -25.42 10.64
CA VAL A 198 3.46 -24.16 10.43
C VAL A 198 4.24 -23.14 9.58
N ASP A 199 5.57 -23.10 9.69
CA ASP A 199 6.40 -22.18 8.91
C ASP A 199 6.47 -22.56 7.44
N VAL A 200 6.49 -23.86 7.13
CA VAL A 200 6.40 -24.34 5.73
C VAL A 200 5.06 -23.95 5.12
N LYS A 201 3.96 -24.04 5.88
CA LYS A 201 2.64 -23.54 5.46
C LYS A 201 2.68 -22.02 5.23
N ALA A 202 3.28 -21.25 6.15
CA ALA A 202 3.39 -19.80 6.03
C ALA A 202 4.22 -19.37 4.80
N LEU A 203 5.35 -20.03 4.55
CA LEU A 203 6.21 -19.78 3.37
C LEU A 203 5.51 -20.15 2.05
N TYR A 204 4.65 -21.19 2.06
CA TYR A 204 3.80 -21.49 0.90
C TYR A 204 2.75 -20.39 0.68
N VAL A 205 2.08 -19.93 1.75
CA VAL A 205 1.13 -18.82 1.65
C VAL A 205 1.79 -17.58 1.06
N ASP A 206 2.96 -17.17 1.57
CA ASP A 206 3.76 -16.07 1.05
C ASP A 206 4.08 -16.23 -0.44
N ALA A 207 4.50 -17.43 -0.86
CA ALA A 207 4.83 -17.73 -2.25
C ALA A 207 3.62 -17.58 -3.20
N VAL A 208 2.43 -18.03 -2.80
CA VAL A 208 1.21 -17.89 -3.61
C VAL A 208 0.68 -16.46 -3.58
N MET A 209 0.73 -15.78 -2.43
CA MET A 209 0.38 -14.37 -2.31
C MET A 209 1.21 -13.51 -3.25
N LEU A 210 2.51 -13.80 -3.38
CA LEU A 210 3.40 -13.12 -4.31
C LEU A 210 3.00 -13.31 -5.78
N ILE A 211 2.54 -14.51 -6.18
CA ILE A 211 2.08 -14.79 -7.55
C ILE A 211 0.83 -13.97 -7.88
N HIS A 212 -0.04 -13.78 -6.88
CA HIS A 212 -1.35 -13.14 -6.99
C HIS A 212 -1.44 -11.84 -6.20
N ALA A 213 -0.37 -11.04 -6.20
CA ALA A 213 -0.30 -9.81 -5.43
C ALA A 213 -1.50 -8.89 -5.74
N TRP A 214 -2.24 -8.47 -4.69
CA TRP A 214 -3.44 -7.64 -4.77
C TRP A 214 -4.65 -8.25 -5.51
N ASP A 215 -4.67 -9.54 -5.83
CA ASP A 215 -5.74 -10.18 -6.61
C ASP A 215 -6.36 -11.38 -5.86
N PHE A 216 -7.07 -11.14 -4.75
CA PHE A 216 -7.69 -12.24 -3.96
C PHE A 216 -9.22 -12.29 -4.04
N TRP A 217 -9.86 -11.19 -4.41
CA TRP A 217 -11.32 -11.08 -4.45
C TRP A 217 -11.76 -10.39 -5.75
N ASN A 218 -12.87 -10.86 -6.32
CA ASN A 218 -13.52 -10.16 -7.43
C ASN A 218 -14.33 -8.97 -6.91
N ALA A 219 -14.65 -8.02 -7.79
CA ALA A 219 -15.45 -6.83 -7.44
C ALA A 219 -16.86 -7.19 -6.88
N ASP A 220 -17.40 -8.36 -7.24
CA ASP A 220 -18.65 -8.88 -6.69
C ASP A 220 -18.50 -9.55 -5.31
N GLY A 221 -17.30 -9.53 -4.72
CA GLY A 221 -16.98 -10.13 -3.43
C GLY A 221 -16.77 -11.64 -3.45
N SER A 222 -16.83 -12.30 -4.61
CA SER A 222 -16.46 -13.71 -4.71
C SER A 222 -14.94 -13.89 -4.61
N ALA A 223 -14.51 -14.96 -3.93
CA ALA A 223 -13.11 -15.31 -3.80
C ALA A 223 -12.51 -15.76 -5.15
N LYS A 224 -11.24 -15.42 -5.40
CA LYS A 224 -10.46 -16.02 -6.50
C LYS A 224 -10.14 -17.49 -6.18
N PRO A 225 -9.81 -18.33 -7.21
CA PRO A 225 -9.59 -19.77 -7.01
C PRO A 225 -8.51 -20.13 -5.98
N TRP A 226 -7.52 -19.26 -5.79
CA TRP A 226 -6.42 -19.48 -4.84
C TRP A 226 -6.74 -19.00 -3.41
N THR A 227 -7.69 -18.10 -3.22
CA THR A 227 -7.85 -17.36 -1.95
C THR A 227 -8.26 -18.24 -0.78
N GLN A 228 -9.25 -19.11 -0.96
CA GLN A 228 -9.81 -19.89 0.16
C GLN A 228 -8.79 -20.87 0.75
N GLU A 229 -7.91 -21.46 -0.07
CA GLU A 229 -6.83 -22.33 0.40
C GLU A 229 -5.88 -21.55 1.32
N LEU A 230 -5.47 -20.34 0.93
CA LEU A 230 -4.54 -19.52 1.69
C LEU A 230 -5.12 -19.02 3.02
N VAL A 231 -6.38 -18.59 3.01
CA VAL A 231 -7.09 -18.19 4.24
C VAL A 231 -7.16 -19.36 5.21
N SER A 232 -7.57 -20.53 4.72
CA SER A 232 -7.70 -21.75 5.56
C SER A 232 -6.35 -22.20 6.13
N LEU A 233 -5.26 -22.04 5.37
CA LEU A 233 -3.90 -22.31 5.85
C LEU A 233 -3.49 -21.34 6.97
N CYS A 234 -3.78 -20.03 6.82
CA CYS A 234 -3.51 -19.06 7.88
C CYS A 234 -4.29 -19.38 9.15
N GLU A 235 -5.59 -19.70 9.04
CA GLU A 235 -6.42 -20.11 10.17
C GLU A 235 -5.89 -21.38 10.86
N THR A 236 -5.44 -22.36 10.07
CA THR A 236 -4.81 -23.59 10.58
C THR A 236 -3.53 -23.30 11.35
N ILE A 237 -2.66 -22.44 10.80
CA ILE A 237 -1.44 -22.00 11.49
C ILE A 237 -1.80 -21.30 12.80
N LEU A 238 -2.78 -20.39 12.79
CA LEU A 238 -3.17 -19.63 13.98
C LEU A 238 -3.87 -20.48 15.05
N LYS A 239 -4.45 -21.60 14.67
CA LYS A 239 -4.97 -22.59 15.62
C LYS A 239 -3.85 -23.33 16.36
N GLU A 240 -2.76 -23.65 15.66
CA GLU A 240 -1.59 -24.35 16.22
C GLU A 240 -0.64 -23.38 16.96
N ASN A 241 -0.42 -22.20 16.40
CA ASN A 241 0.38 -21.13 16.95
C ASN A 241 -0.36 -19.78 16.83
N PRO A 242 -1.14 -19.39 17.85
CA PRO A 242 -1.94 -18.15 17.83
C PRO A 242 -1.14 -16.86 17.73
N ASN A 243 0.19 -16.92 17.85
CA ASN A 243 1.11 -15.79 17.79
C ASN A 243 2.10 -15.93 16.61
N HIS A 244 1.77 -16.71 15.58
CA HIS A 244 2.61 -16.81 14.39
C HIS A 244 2.57 -15.48 13.60
N PRO A 245 3.68 -14.74 13.47
CA PRO A 245 3.68 -13.40 12.90
C PRO A 245 3.23 -13.37 11.43
N ALA A 246 3.71 -14.32 10.62
CA ALA A 246 3.33 -14.43 9.22
C ALA A 246 1.83 -14.68 9.03
N ALA A 247 1.25 -15.67 9.72
CA ALA A 247 -0.17 -15.99 9.55
C ALA A 247 -1.08 -14.86 10.05
N LEU A 248 -0.73 -14.15 11.13
CA LEU A 248 -1.47 -12.96 11.56
C LEU A 248 -1.45 -11.87 10.49
N HIS A 249 -0.28 -11.60 9.91
CA HIS A 249 -0.08 -10.60 8.88
C HIS A 249 -0.76 -10.97 7.56
N TYR A 250 -0.51 -12.17 7.04
CA TYR A 250 -1.02 -12.64 5.75
C TYR A 250 -2.54 -12.79 5.77
N HIS A 251 -3.12 -13.20 6.90
CA HIS A 251 -4.57 -13.26 7.02
C HIS A 251 -5.22 -11.89 6.81
N ILE A 252 -4.63 -10.79 7.31
CA ILE A 252 -5.13 -9.43 7.05
C ILE A 252 -5.14 -9.14 5.54
N HIS A 253 -3.99 -9.30 4.87
CA HIS A 253 -3.90 -9.07 3.42
C HIS A 253 -4.85 -9.93 2.58
N LEU A 254 -5.05 -11.18 2.98
CA LEU A 254 -5.95 -12.09 2.29
C LEU A 254 -7.42 -11.73 2.44
N THR A 255 -7.82 -10.98 3.49
CA THR A 255 -9.22 -10.69 3.80
C THR A 255 -9.63 -9.22 3.71
N GLU A 256 -8.69 -8.28 3.72
CA GLU A 256 -8.96 -6.83 3.78
C GLU A 256 -9.86 -6.33 2.63
N ALA A 257 -9.65 -6.87 1.42
CA ALA A 257 -10.43 -6.56 0.22
C ALA A 257 -11.78 -7.31 0.12
N SER A 258 -12.06 -8.26 1.02
CA SER A 258 -13.29 -9.05 1.01
C SER A 258 -14.51 -8.23 1.43
N ARG A 259 -15.71 -8.84 1.32
CA ARG A 259 -16.95 -8.32 1.92
C ARG A 259 -17.06 -8.58 3.43
N HIS A 260 -16.11 -9.33 3.99
CA HIS A 260 -16.05 -9.70 5.40
C HIS A 260 -14.68 -9.36 6.03
N PRO A 261 -14.22 -8.10 5.93
CA PRO A 261 -12.93 -7.70 6.49
C PRO A 261 -12.88 -7.92 8.02
N GLU A 262 -14.03 -7.89 8.71
CA GLU A 262 -14.12 -8.11 10.15
C GLU A 262 -13.49 -9.43 10.64
N THR A 263 -13.34 -10.41 9.76
CA THR A 263 -12.74 -11.73 10.06
C THR A 263 -11.29 -11.63 10.55
N ALA A 264 -10.53 -10.63 10.09
CA ALA A 264 -9.14 -10.43 10.51
C ALA A 264 -8.96 -9.37 11.62
N LEU A 265 -10.02 -8.71 12.09
CA LEU A 265 -9.91 -7.70 13.16
C LEU A 265 -9.19 -8.20 14.43
N PRO A 266 -9.48 -9.43 14.95
CA PRO A 266 -8.74 -9.95 16.09
C PRO A 266 -7.24 -10.16 15.80
N ASN A 267 -6.91 -10.52 14.56
CA ASN A 267 -5.53 -10.72 14.13
C ASN A 267 -4.79 -9.38 14.01
N ALA A 268 -5.45 -8.35 13.47
CA ALA A 268 -4.95 -6.96 13.47
C ALA A 268 -4.65 -6.47 14.90
N ASP A 269 -5.62 -6.55 15.81
CA ASP A 269 -5.42 -6.13 17.21
C ASP A 269 -4.29 -6.90 17.90
N LYS A 270 -4.10 -8.18 17.58
CA LYS A 270 -3.00 -8.99 18.13
C LYS A 270 -1.65 -8.64 17.51
N LEU A 271 -1.58 -8.45 16.18
CA LEU A 271 -0.33 -8.26 15.44
C LEU A 271 0.45 -7.03 15.92
N LYS A 272 -0.24 -5.89 16.09
CA LYS A 272 0.41 -4.66 16.58
C LYS A 272 1.00 -4.80 17.99
N ASN A 273 0.45 -5.68 18.82
CA ASN A 273 0.93 -5.94 20.18
C ASN A 273 2.05 -6.99 20.20
N LEU A 274 2.04 -7.91 19.25
CA LEU A 274 3.07 -8.95 19.13
C LEU A 274 4.40 -8.38 18.62
N LEU A 275 4.35 -7.42 17.69
CA LEU A 275 5.54 -6.77 17.11
C LEU A 275 5.43 -5.23 17.23
N PRO A 276 5.38 -4.67 18.46
CA PRO A 276 5.08 -3.26 18.67
C PRO A 276 6.18 -2.30 18.20
N GLY A 277 7.40 -2.79 17.96
CA GLY A 277 8.51 -2.00 17.42
C GLY A 277 8.60 -2.04 15.90
N VAL A 278 7.85 -2.93 15.23
CA VAL A 278 7.95 -3.12 13.78
C VAL A 278 6.87 -2.31 13.08
N ALA A 279 7.28 -1.22 12.44
CA ALA A 279 6.39 -0.23 11.85
C ALA A 279 5.29 -0.83 10.96
N HIS A 280 5.66 -1.74 10.04
CA HIS A 280 4.68 -2.35 9.14
C HIS A 280 3.64 -3.19 9.90
N MET A 281 4.05 -4.00 10.86
CA MET A 281 3.14 -4.86 11.63
C MET A 281 2.13 -4.06 12.47
N VAL A 282 2.55 -2.90 12.99
CA VAL A 282 1.65 -1.97 13.68
C VAL A 282 0.70 -1.32 12.67
N HIS A 283 1.23 -0.83 11.54
CA HIS A 283 0.47 -0.21 10.47
C HIS A 283 -0.63 -1.11 9.90
N MET A 284 -0.36 -2.41 9.70
CA MET A 284 -1.31 -3.37 9.13
C MET A 284 -2.65 -3.43 9.87
N SER A 285 -2.68 -3.06 11.15
CA SER A 285 -3.96 -2.96 11.88
C SER A 285 -4.91 -1.92 11.26
N SER A 286 -4.36 -0.86 10.67
CA SER A 286 -5.16 0.19 10.03
C SER A 286 -5.91 -0.27 8.78
N HIS A 287 -5.43 -1.30 8.09
CA HIS A 287 -6.09 -1.92 6.95
C HIS A 287 -7.45 -2.47 7.35
N GLU A 288 -7.52 -3.16 8.48
CA GLU A 288 -8.79 -3.65 9.01
C GLU A 288 -9.62 -2.55 9.66
N TYR A 289 -8.98 -1.63 10.39
CA TYR A 289 -9.71 -0.56 11.06
C TYR A 289 -10.44 0.37 10.10
N GLN A 290 -9.85 0.71 8.95
CA GLN A 290 -10.49 1.60 7.98
C GLN A 290 -11.73 0.96 7.35
N ARG A 291 -11.70 -0.35 7.07
CA ARG A 291 -12.82 -1.12 6.50
C ARG A 291 -13.96 -1.29 7.51
N ASN A 292 -13.61 -1.43 8.79
CA ASN A 292 -14.54 -1.71 9.89
C ASN A 292 -15.01 -0.48 10.69
N GLY A 293 -14.63 0.73 10.24
CA GLY A 293 -15.09 1.98 10.85
C GLY A 293 -14.49 2.22 12.23
N MET A 294 -13.26 1.74 12.45
CA MET A 294 -12.46 1.99 13.64
C MET A 294 -11.42 3.10 13.36
N TYR A 295 -11.86 4.17 12.71
CA TYR A 295 -10.98 5.21 12.16
C TYR A 295 -10.03 5.84 13.18
N ALA A 296 -10.47 6.06 14.43
CA ALA A 296 -9.62 6.58 15.51
C ALA A 296 -8.41 5.67 15.78
N LYS A 297 -8.64 4.35 15.86
CA LYS A 297 -7.57 3.35 16.02
C LYS A 297 -6.66 3.34 14.79
N GLY A 298 -7.23 3.54 13.59
CA GLY A 298 -6.48 3.67 12.35
C GLY A 298 -5.49 4.83 12.37
N VAL A 299 -5.89 5.99 12.90
CA VAL A 299 -4.98 7.13 13.09
C VAL A 299 -3.86 6.80 14.08
N GLU A 300 -4.22 6.23 15.23
CA GLU A 300 -3.29 5.88 16.32
C GLU A 300 -2.17 4.95 15.85
N VAL A 301 -2.50 3.83 15.20
CA VAL A 301 -1.48 2.86 14.79
C VAL A 301 -0.57 3.40 13.68
N ASN A 302 -1.05 4.35 12.87
CA ASN A 302 -0.20 5.02 11.89
C ASN A 302 0.77 6.03 12.54
N ASP A 303 0.35 6.76 13.57
CA ASP A 303 1.25 7.60 14.38
C ASP A 303 2.34 6.74 15.06
N LEU A 304 1.97 5.56 15.60
CA LEU A 304 2.92 4.60 16.18
C LEU A 304 3.88 4.03 15.14
N ALA A 305 3.38 3.62 13.97
CA ALA A 305 4.21 3.07 12.89
C ALA A 305 5.25 4.08 12.37
N ASP A 306 4.88 5.37 12.24
CA ASP A 306 5.82 6.43 11.86
C ASP A 306 6.93 6.61 12.91
N GLY A 307 6.57 6.58 14.19
CA GLY A 307 7.55 6.62 15.30
C GLY A 307 8.51 5.43 15.29
N ASN A 308 8.01 4.24 14.98
CA ASN A 308 8.82 3.01 14.90
C ASN A 308 9.86 3.06 13.76
N LEU A 309 9.52 3.65 12.61
CA LEU A 309 10.49 3.85 11.52
C LEU A 309 11.67 4.70 11.97
N LEU A 310 11.40 5.81 12.66
CA LEU A 310 12.43 6.68 13.22
C LEU A 310 13.27 5.97 14.28
N HIS A 311 12.64 5.12 15.11
CA HIS A 311 13.36 4.37 16.13
C HIS A 311 14.35 3.38 15.51
N TYR A 312 13.94 2.56 14.54
CA TYR A 312 14.84 1.62 13.89
C TYR A 312 15.94 2.30 13.08
N ASP A 313 15.65 3.40 12.37
CA ASP A 313 16.67 4.21 11.71
C ASP A 313 17.71 4.76 12.71
N SER A 314 17.27 5.18 13.91
CA SER A 314 18.18 5.68 14.94
C SER A 314 19.12 4.61 15.50
N LEU A 315 18.67 3.35 15.52
CA LEU A 315 19.47 2.21 15.97
C LEU A 315 20.47 1.77 14.88
N ALA A 316 20.02 1.72 13.63
CA ALA A 316 20.83 1.23 12.51
C ALA A 316 21.03 2.30 11.40
N PRO A 317 21.62 3.47 11.71
CA PRO A 317 21.74 4.58 10.74
C PRO A 317 22.60 4.22 9.52
N TYR A 318 23.51 3.26 9.67
CA TYR A 318 24.35 2.72 8.60
C TYR A 318 23.58 1.87 7.56
N LEU A 319 22.34 1.48 7.86
CA LEU A 319 21.45 0.78 6.92
C LEU A 319 20.65 1.73 6.02
N GLN A 320 20.63 3.04 6.32
CA GLN A 320 19.86 4.05 5.58
C GLN A 320 18.39 3.63 5.45
N LEU A 321 17.77 3.33 6.59
CA LEU A 321 16.39 2.88 6.65
C LEU A 321 15.44 4.02 6.30
N ASN A 322 14.20 3.65 5.96
CA ASN A 322 13.16 4.63 5.74
C ASN A 322 12.84 5.33 7.07
N LYS A 323 12.85 6.66 7.06
CA LYS A 323 12.50 7.47 8.23
C LYS A 323 11.02 7.80 8.30
N ARG A 324 10.30 7.57 7.19
CA ARG A 324 8.91 7.98 6.94
C ARG A 324 8.31 7.08 5.88
N SER A 325 6.99 6.96 5.88
CA SER A 325 6.22 6.31 4.82
C SER A 325 5.07 7.19 4.37
N THR A 326 5.09 7.63 3.10
CA THR A 326 3.97 8.37 2.49
C THR A 326 2.68 7.54 2.55
N HIS A 327 2.78 6.22 2.46
CA HIS A 327 1.63 5.33 2.57
C HIS A 327 0.98 5.41 3.95
N TYR A 328 1.77 5.43 5.04
CA TYR A 328 1.23 5.55 6.40
C TYR A 328 0.48 6.87 6.57
N TYR A 329 1.04 7.98 6.07
CA TYR A 329 0.36 9.28 6.10
C TYR A 329 -0.93 9.28 5.26
N ALA A 330 -0.97 8.56 4.13
CA ALA A 330 -2.16 8.45 3.30
C ALA A 330 -3.28 7.69 4.01
N VAL A 331 -3.00 6.50 4.57
CA VAL A 331 -3.99 5.70 5.33
C VAL A 331 -4.43 6.43 6.59
N GLN A 332 -3.51 7.07 7.30
CA GLN A 332 -3.81 7.90 8.46
C GLN A 332 -4.77 9.04 8.11
N THR A 333 -4.49 9.76 7.03
CA THR A 333 -5.35 10.85 6.54
C THR A 333 -6.72 10.32 6.13
N TYR A 334 -6.78 9.18 5.42
CA TYR A 334 -8.03 8.53 5.03
C TYR A 334 -8.86 8.13 6.25
N CYS A 335 -8.24 7.57 7.29
CA CYS A 335 -8.91 7.27 8.55
C CYS A 335 -9.46 8.55 9.19
N ALA A 336 -8.63 9.60 9.35
CA ALA A 336 -9.06 10.83 10.00
C ALA A 336 -10.22 11.54 9.26
N LEU A 337 -10.15 11.67 7.93
CA LEU A 337 -11.24 12.27 7.15
C LEU A 337 -12.51 11.41 7.18
N SER A 338 -12.38 10.08 7.18
CA SER A 338 -13.51 9.16 7.26
C SER A 338 -14.12 9.12 8.66
N GLY A 339 -13.31 9.32 9.69
CA GLY A 339 -13.71 9.45 11.09
C GLY A 339 -14.22 10.83 11.47
N GLY A 340 -14.37 11.77 10.53
CA GLY A 340 -14.90 13.11 10.80
C GLY A 340 -13.98 13.98 11.66
N MET A 341 -12.68 13.66 11.73
CA MET A 341 -11.70 14.31 12.61
C MET A 341 -11.01 15.45 11.87
N TYR A 342 -11.53 16.67 11.98
CA TYR A 342 -11.06 17.80 11.19
C TYR A 342 -9.64 18.22 11.52
N GLN A 343 -9.32 18.42 12.80
CA GLN A 343 -8.00 18.90 13.21
C GLN A 343 -6.93 17.85 12.92
N THR A 344 -7.18 16.61 13.34
CA THR A 344 -6.32 15.45 13.07
C THR A 344 -6.17 15.20 11.57
N GLY A 345 -7.27 15.22 10.81
CA GLY A 345 -7.26 15.00 9.37
C GLY A 345 -6.43 16.05 8.63
N MET A 346 -6.55 17.33 8.98
CA MET A 346 -5.73 18.37 8.35
C MET A 346 -4.25 18.26 8.74
N ARG A 347 -3.94 17.91 10.00
CA ARG A 347 -2.56 17.64 10.45
C ARG A 347 -1.93 16.53 9.60
N ASP A 348 -2.61 15.41 9.45
CA ASP A 348 -2.10 14.22 8.77
C ASP A 348 -2.04 14.42 7.25
N ALA A 349 -3.06 15.06 6.67
CA ALA A 349 -3.06 15.40 5.26
C ALA A 349 -1.90 16.34 4.88
N LEU A 350 -1.55 17.29 5.76
CA LEU A 350 -0.39 18.17 5.56
C LEU A 350 0.93 17.42 5.68
N ARG A 351 1.04 16.40 6.55
CA ARG A 351 2.20 15.49 6.59
C ARG A 351 2.33 14.71 5.28
N CYS A 352 1.21 14.16 4.78
CA CYS A 352 1.16 13.45 3.50
C CYS A 352 1.58 14.36 2.33
N ARG A 353 1.06 15.59 2.26
CA ARG A 353 1.46 16.56 1.23
C ARG A 353 2.97 16.85 1.29
N LYS A 354 3.54 17.00 2.48
CA LYS A 354 4.96 17.33 2.68
C LYS A 354 5.89 16.15 2.40
N SER A 355 5.39 14.92 2.35
CA SER A 355 6.21 13.73 2.08
C SER A 355 6.40 13.45 0.59
N VAL A 356 5.81 14.26 -0.29
CA VAL A 356 5.91 14.12 -1.75
C VAL A 356 6.38 15.42 -2.40
N ALA A 357 7.07 15.29 -3.53
CA ALA A 357 7.49 16.39 -4.38
C ALA A 357 7.08 16.04 -5.83
N PRO A 358 5.81 16.29 -6.21
CA PRO A 358 5.27 15.78 -7.47
C PRO A 358 5.98 16.37 -8.70
N THR A 359 6.01 15.59 -9.77
CA THR A 359 6.29 16.07 -11.13
C THR A 359 5.06 15.89 -12.01
N ALA A 360 5.09 16.42 -13.24
CA ALA A 360 4.01 16.24 -14.20
C ALA A 360 3.71 14.75 -14.49
N GLN A 361 4.74 13.89 -14.43
CA GLN A 361 4.61 12.46 -14.71
C GLN A 361 4.14 11.64 -13.50
N GLN A 362 4.36 12.11 -12.26
CA GLN A 362 4.05 11.36 -11.04
C GLN A 362 2.63 11.66 -10.54
N THR A 363 1.63 11.10 -11.20
CA THR A 363 0.22 11.38 -10.87
C THR A 363 -0.16 10.92 -9.47
N TYR A 364 0.41 9.83 -8.95
CA TYR A 364 0.13 9.41 -7.57
C TYR A 364 0.64 10.43 -6.54
N ASP A 365 1.83 10.99 -6.74
CA ASP A 365 2.36 12.04 -5.86
C ASP A 365 1.49 13.32 -5.95
N GLN A 366 0.97 13.65 -7.14
CA GLN A 366 -0.01 14.72 -7.30
C GLN A 366 -1.29 14.47 -6.46
N TYR A 367 -1.77 13.22 -6.39
CA TYR A 367 -2.90 12.85 -5.54
C TYR A 367 -2.56 12.96 -4.05
N MET A 368 -1.41 12.44 -3.61
CA MET A 368 -0.92 12.57 -2.22
C MET A 368 -0.77 14.04 -1.81
N PHE A 369 -0.31 14.90 -2.73
CA PHE A 369 -0.22 16.34 -2.52
C PHE A 369 -1.60 16.99 -2.28
N MET A 370 -2.65 16.45 -2.87
CA MET A 370 -4.03 16.97 -2.77
C MET A 370 -4.82 16.46 -1.57
N MET A 371 -4.24 15.60 -0.72
CA MET A 371 -4.93 15.06 0.46
C MET A 371 -5.54 16.13 1.41
N PRO A 372 -4.91 17.30 1.64
CA PRO A 372 -5.55 18.36 2.44
C PRO A 372 -6.84 18.88 1.80
N VAL A 373 -6.85 19.07 0.48
CA VAL A 373 -8.02 19.56 -0.26
C VAL A 373 -9.15 18.53 -0.22
N LEU A 374 -8.84 17.25 -0.41
CA LEU A 374 -9.82 16.16 -0.29
C LEU A 374 -10.38 16.02 1.12
N THR A 375 -9.54 16.24 2.14
CA THR A 375 -9.98 16.29 3.55
C THR A 375 -10.97 17.43 3.78
N LEU A 376 -10.71 18.63 3.25
CA LEU A 376 -11.64 19.75 3.32
C LEU A 376 -12.96 19.45 2.61
N VAL A 377 -12.92 18.80 1.44
CA VAL A 377 -14.14 18.39 0.71
C VAL A 377 -14.96 17.42 1.56
N ARG A 378 -14.32 16.38 2.10
CA ARG A 378 -15.00 15.37 2.94
C ARG A 378 -15.72 16.01 4.12
N LEU A 379 -15.08 17.00 4.74
CA LEU A 379 -15.53 17.64 5.96
C LEU A 379 -16.36 18.91 5.73
N GLY A 380 -16.74 19.21 4.49
CA GLY A 380 -17.63 20.30 4.15
C GLY A 380 -17.06 21.70 4.40
N LYS A 381 -15.73 21.84 4.36
CA LYS A 381 -15.00 23.08 4.64
C LYS A 381 -14.91 23.95 3.39
N TRP A 382 -16.08 24.33 2.87
CA TRP A 382 -16.21 25.01 1.57
C TRP A 382 -15.52 26.37 1.54
N ASN A 383 -15.66 27.16 2.60
CA ASN A 383 -15.04 28.48 2.67
C ASN A 383 -13.50 28.37 2.76
N GLU A 384 -12.99 27.35 3.42
CA GLU A 384 -11.56 27.06 3.52
C GLU A 384 -10.99 26.65 2.16
N ILE A 385 -11.71 25.85 1.36
CA ILE A 385 -11.32 25.51 -0.02
C ILE A 385 -11.25 26.76 -0.90
N LEU A 386 -12.22 27.66 -0.78
CA LEU A 386 -12.24 28.91 -1.57
C LEU A 386 -11.16 29.91 -1.11
N LYS A 387 -10.69 29.82 0.13
CA LYS A 387 -9.59 30.61 0.69
C LYS A 387 -8.21 29.99 0.47
N ASP A 388 -8.13 28.73 0.04
CA ASP A 388 -6.84 28.05 -0.17
C ASP A 388 -6.07 28.73 -1.31
N SER A 389 -4.93 29.33 -0.96
CA SER A 389 -4.04 30.02 -1.88
C SER A 389 -2.96 29.09 -2.45
N ILE A 390 -2.84 27.85 -1.98
CA ILE A 390 -1.89 26.88 -2.50
C ILE A 390 -2.46 26.30 -3.78
N MET A 391 -1.92 26.76 -4.91
CA MET A 391 -2.28 26.25 -6.23
C MET A 391 -1.32 25.14 -6.65
N PRO A 392 -1.82 24.02 -7.20
CA PRO A 392 -0.95 23.03 -7.82
C PRO A 392 -0.22 23.66 -9.02
N ASP A 393 0.97 23.14 -9.35
CA ASP A 393 1.64 23.50 -10.60
C ASP A 393 0.67 23.21 -11.77
N PRO A 394 0.45 24.15 -12.71
CA PRO A 394 -0.44 23.93 -13.85
C PRO A 394 -0.08 22.71 -14.72
N LYS A 395 1.17 22.23 -14.66
CA LYS A 395 1.62 21.01 -15.34
C LYS A 395 1.19 19.72 -14.63
N TRP A 396 0.69 19.82 -13.40
CA TRP A 396 0.19 18.68 -12.63
C TRP A 396 -1.30 18.49 -12.90
N SER A 397 -1.61 17.86 -14.02
CA SER A 397 -2.97 17.71 -14.53
C SER A 397 -3.91 17.03 -13.52
N TYR A 398 -3.43 16.02 -12.78
CA TYR A 398 -4.27 15.35 -11.78
C TYR A 398 -4.51 16.22 -10.54
N ALA A 399 -3.48 16.89 -10.01
CA ALA A 399 -3.65 17.81 -8.89
C ALA A 399 -4.58 18.99 -9.24
N SER A 400 -4.39 19.57 -10.43
CA SER A 400 -5.22 20.65 -10.95
C SER A 400 -6.68 20.20 -11.11
N LEU A 401 -6.90 18.98 -11.60
CA LEU A 401 -8.22 18.36 -11.68
C LEU A 401 -8.90 18.25 -10.32
N LEU A 402 -8.21 17.73 -9.30
CA LEU A 402 -8.75 17.59 -7.94
C LEU A 402 -9.02 18.96 -7.28
N SER A 403 -8.20 19.97 -7.58
CA SER A 403 -8.42 21.35 -7.14
C SER A 403 -9.71 21.91 -7.76
N ASN A 404 -9.92 21.73 -9.06
CA ASN A 404 -11.13 22.18 -9.75
C ASN A 404 -12.37 21.46 -9.21
N PHE A 405 -12.28 20.14 -8.96
CA PHE A 405 -13.35 19.37 -8.32
C PHE A 405 -13.76 19.98 -6.96
N ALA A 406 -12.78 20.22 -6.09
CA ALA A 406 -13.02 20.77 -4.76
C ALA A 406 -13.61 22.18 -4.80
N LYS A 407 -13.04 23.07 -5.61
CA LYS A 407 -13.55 24.44 -5.79
C LYS A 407 -14.95 24.45 -6.39
N GLY A 408 -15.22 23.57 -7.35
CA GLY A 408 -16.54 23.40 -7.94
C GLY A 408 -17.59 23.04 -6.90
N LEU A 409 -17.32 22.03 -6.07
CA LEU A 409 -18.22 21.64 -4.97
C LEU A 409 -18.38 22.77 -3.95
N ALA A 410 -17.30 23.48 -3.61
CA ALA A 410 -17.37 24.60 -2.70
C ALA A 410 -18.27 25.72 -3.25
N TYR A 411 -18.12 26.09 -4.52
CA TYR A 411 -18.96 27.09 -5.18
C TYR A 411 -20.44 26.70 -5.24
N VAL A 412 -20.77 25.44 -5.58
CA VAL A 412 -22.17 24.98 -5.53
C VAL A 412 -22.75 25.17 -4.12
N ASN A 413 -21.97 24.81 -3.11
CA ASN A 413 -22.41 24.84 -1.71
C ASN A 413 -22.40 26.23 -1.07
N THR A 414 -21.73 27.22 -1.68
CA THR A 414 -21.85 28.63 -1.29
C THR A 414 -22.89 29.39 -2.10
N GLY A 415 -23.38 28.82 -3.21
CA GLY A 415 -24.44 29.40 -4.07
C GLY A 415 -23.94 30.02 -5.37
N GLU A 416 -22.65 29.91 -5.66
CA GLU A 416 -21.98 30.46 -6.83
C GLU A 416 -21.99 29.47 -8.01
N VAL A 417 -23.19 29.06 -8.46
CA VAL A 417 -23.36 27.97 -9.45
C VAL A 417 -22.63 28.25 -10.77
N THR A 418 -22.58 29.50 -11.22
CA THR A 418 -21.83 29.89 -12.43
C THR A 418 -20.33 29.62 -12.28
N ALA A 419 -19.75 29.94 -11.11
CA ALA A 419 -18.34 29.64 -10.84
C ALA A 419 -18.10 28.13 -10.76
N ALA A 420 -19.05 27.36 -10.20
CA ALA A 420 -18.98 25.90 -10.18
C ALA A 420 -18.96 25.28 -11.59
N LYS A 421 -19.80 25.77 -12.51
CA LYS A 421 -19.79 25.33 -13.91
C LYS A 421 -18.44 25.58 -14.60
N LYS A 422 -17.81 26.72 -14.31
CA LYS A 422 -16.46 27.02 -14.83
C LYS A 422 -15.42 26.04 -14.29
N GLN A 423 -15.50 25.65 -13.01
CA GLN A 423 -14.61 24.63 -12.45
C GLN A 423 -14.85 23.25 -13.08
N LEU A 424 -16.10 22.88 -13.38
CA LEU A 424 -16.42 21.65 -14.09
C LEU A 424 -15.82 21.64 -15.51
N GLU A 425 -15.86 22.76 -16.22
CA GLU A 425 -15.22 22.89 -17.53
C GLU A 425 -13.70 22.68 -17.45
N LEU A 426 -13.03 23.34 -16.50
CA LEU A 426 -11.58 23.17 -16.28
C LEU A 426 -11.22 21.75 -15.86
N LEU A 427 -12.06 21.10 -15.04
CA LEU A 427 -11.94 19.68 -14.69
C LEU A 427 -11.97 18.81 -15.95
N HIS A 428 -12.95 19.03 -16.83
CA HIS A 428 -13.04 18.29 -18.09
C HIS A 428 -11.87 18.56 -19.03
N GLN A 429 -11.34 19.78 -19.07
CA GLN A 429 -10.14 20.10 -19.85
C GLN A 429 -8.92 19.31 -19.34
N ASN A 430 -8.65 19.33 -18.03
CA ASN A 430 -7.54 18.58 -17.44
C ASN A 430 -7.71 17.06 -17.58
N SER A 431 -8.96 16.56 -17.60
CA SER A 431 -9.25 15.13 -17.76
C SER A 431 -8.82 14.54 -19.11
N LYS A 432 -8.51 15.40 -20.09
CA LYS A 432 -8.07 15.00 -21.44
C LYS A 432 -6.56 14.73 -21.52
N ASP A 433 -5.78 15.04 -20.47
CA ASP A 433 -4.35 14.77 -20.47
C ASP A 433 -4.09 13.25 -20.53
N PRO A 434 -3.35 12.76 -21.55
CA PRO A 434 -3.03 11.34 -21.69
C PRO A 434 -2.33 10.74 -20.46
N ILE A 435 -1.63 11.54 -19.65
CA ILE A 435 -0.96 11.04 -18.43
C ILE A 435 -1.95 10.37 -17.48
N LEU A 436 -3.22 10.79 -17.46
CA LEU A 436 -4.25 10.23 -16.60
C LEU A 436 -4.69 8.82 -17.02
N THR A 437 -4.38 8.40 -18.25
CA THR A 437 -4.67 7.04 -18.74
C THR A 437 -3.60 6.02 -18.32
N LYS A 438 -2.47 6.49 -17.78
CA LYS A 438 -1.39 5.62 -17.32
C LYS A 438 -1.84 4.84 -16.08
N VAL A 439 -1.89 3.52 -16.24
CA VAL A 439 -2.24 2.60 -15.15
C VAL A 439 -1.07 2.50 -14.16
N ARG A 440 -1.37 2.67 -12.87
CA ARG A 440 -0.45 2.35 -11.78
C ARG A 440 -0.59 0.87 -11.43
N ILE A 441 0.10 -0.01 -12.14
CA ILE A 441 -0.04 -1.47 -11.99
C ILE A 441 0.19 -1.90 -10.51
N PRO A 442 -0.66 -2.76 -9.92
CA PRO A 442 -1.84 -3.44 -10.49
C PRO A 442 -3.16 -2.67 -10.31
N PHE A 443 -3.08 -1.41 -9.87
CA PHE A 443 -4.19 -0.56 -9.47
C PHE A 443 -4.80 0.24 -10.63
N ASN A 444 -5.45 1.34 -10.29
CA ASN A 444 -6.28 2.11 -11.21
C ASN A 444 -5.47 3.20 -11.94
N ALA A 445 -6.02 3.65 -13.07
CA ALA A 445 -5.55 4.86 -13.75
C ALA A 445 -6.29 6.11 -13.20
N PRO A 446 -5.60 7.27 -13.07
CA PRO A 446 -6.21 8.53 -12.64
C PRO A 446 -7.49 8.95 -13.39
N VAL A 447 -7.62 8.56 -14.66
CA VAL A 447 -8.79 8.88 -15.51
C VAL A 447 -10.11 8.35 -14.95
N SER A 448 -10.10 7.22 -14.24
CA SER A 448 -11.31 6.69 -13.58
C SER A 448 -11.77 7.63 -12.47
N MET A 449 -10.86 8.06 -11.59
CA MET A 449 -11.14 9.03 -10.52
C MET A 449 -11.53 10.40 -11.07
N ALA A 450 -10.92 10.84 -12.18
CA ALA A 450 -11.32 12.06 -12.88
C ALA A 450 -12.78 12.01 -13.36
N SER A 451 -13.20 10.86 -13.90
CA SER A 451 -14.57 10.64 -14.35
C SER A 451 -15.57 10.62 -13.19
N ILE A 452 -15.22 9.99 -12.06
CA ILE A 452 -16.03 10.00 -10.83
C ILE A 452 -16.17 11.45 -10.30
N ALA A 453 -15.06 12.17 -10.18
CA ALA A 453 -15.04 13.57 -9.72
C ALA A 453 -15.93 14.49 -10.57
N GLY A 454 -15.80 14.41 -11.90
CA GLY A 454 -16.60 15.20 -12.84
C GLY A 454 -18.09 14.92 -12.71
N LYS A 455 -18.48 13.65 -12.57
CA LYS A 455 -19.89 13.25 -12.40
C LYS A 455 -20.48 13.70 -11.07
N ILE A 456 -19.74 13.59 -9.96
CA ILE A 456 -20.18 14.09 -8.65
C ILE A 456 -20.38 15.61 -8.69
N LEU A 457 -19.44 16.35 -9.29
CA LEU A 457 -19.55 17.80 -9.42
C LEU A 457 -20.72 18.20 -10.32
N HIS A 458 -20.88 17.56 -11.49
CA HIS A 458 -21.98 17.84 -12.39
C HIS A 458 -23.34 17.52 -11.75
N ALA A 459 -23.46 16.38 -11.07
CA ALA A 459 -24.66 16.03 -10.32
C ALA A 459 -24.99 17.06 -9.23
N SER A 460 -23.99 17.59 -8.53
CA SER A 460 -24.18 18.63 -7.52
C SER A 460 -24.69 19.95 -8.12
N ILE A 461 -24.17 20.33 -9.30
CA ILE A 461 -24.66 21.49 -10.07
C ILE A 461 -26.11 21.25 -10.49
N LEU A 462 -26.42 20.13 -11.14
CA LEU A 462 -27.75 19.76 -11.59
C LEU A 462 -28.76 19.73 -10.43
N PHE A 463 -28.36 19.19 -9.28
CA PHE A 463 -29.20 19.14 -8.09
C PHE A 463 -29.52 20.55 -7.57
N SER A 464 -28.55 21.47 -7.58
CA SER A 464 -28.79 22.88 -7.22
C SER A 464 -29.74 23.60 -8.19
N GLU A 465 -29.77 23.16 -9.46
CA GLU A 465 -30.69 23.63 -10.50
C GLU A 465 -32.04 22.88 -10.49
N LYS A 466 -32.28 21.99 -9.53
CA LYS A 466 -33.48 21.14 -9.42
C LYS A 466 -33.67 20.12 -10.56
N LYS A 467 -32.62 19.84 -11.34
CA LYS A 467 -32.59 18.79 -12.38
C LYS A 467 -32.26 17.43 -11.76
N TYR A 468 -33.18 16.93 -10.93
CA TYR A 468 -32.92 15.82 -10.03
C TYR A 468 -32.65 14.49 -10.75
N ASP A 469 -33.42 14.16 -11.79
CA ASP A 469 -33.27 12.87 -12.49
C ASP A 469 -31.92 12.79 -13.23
N GLU A 470 -31.48 13.89 -13.82
CA GLU A 470 -30.15 14.00 -14.43
C GLU A 470 -29.03 13.86 -13.38
N ALA A 471 -29.20 14.51 -12.21
CA ALA A 471 -28.25 14.39 -11.10
C ALA A 471 -28.13 12.95 -10.59
N PHE A 472 -29.26 12.23 -10.44
CA PHE A 472 -29.26 10.83 -10.06
C PHE A 472 -28.62 9.95 -11.13
N SER A 473 -28.88 10.21 -12.41
CA SER A 473 -28.27 9.49 -13.52
C SER A 473 -26.74 9.59 -13.48
N ASP A 474 -26.21 10.79 -13.25
CA ASP A 474 -24.76 10.99 -13.19
C ASP A 474 -24.11 10.35 -11.97
N LEU A 475 -24.75 10.38 -10.80
CA LEU A 475 -24.26 9.66 -9.63
C LEU A 475 -24.28 8.15 -9.84
N ASN A 476 -25.32 7.59 -10.48
CA ASN A 476 -25.33 6.16 -10.82
C ASN A 476 -24.20 5.78 -11.79
N LYS A 477 -23.88 6.63 -12.76
CA LYS A 477 -22.72 6.42 -13.64
C LYS A 477 -21.40 6.50 -12.87
N ALA A 478 -21.28 7.40 -11.90
CA ALA A 478 -20.10 7.52 -11.05
C ALA A 478 -19.92 6.26 -10.18
N ILE A 479 -21.00 5.79 -9.55
CA ILE A 479 -21.03 4.54 -8.76
C ILE A 479 -20.58 3.36 -9.61
N LYS A 480 -21.07 3.24 -10.86
CA LYS A 480 -20.66 2.15 -11.75
C LYS A 480 -19.16 2.16 -12.08
N ILE A 481 -18.52 3.33 -12.10
CA ILE A 481 -17.06 3.42 -12.28
C ILE A 481 -16.36 3.05 -10.98
N GLU A 482 -16.83 3.59 -9.86
CA GLU A 482 -16.30 3.34 -8.51
C GLU A 482 -16.33 1.85 -8.15
N ASP A 483 -17.44 1.16 -8.42
CA ASP A 483 -17.61 -0.29 -8.17
C ASP A 483 -16.67 -1.18 -9.02
N ASN A 484 -16.10 -0.66 -10.11
CA ASN A 484 -15.17 -1.37 -10.98
C ASN A 484 -13.69 -1.03 -10.70
N LEU A 485 -13.41 -0.18 -9.71
CA LEU A 485 -12.04 0.09 -9.30
C LEU A 485 -11.42 -1.15 -8.66
N VAL A 486 -10.14 -1.39 -8.97
CA VAL A 486 -9.31 -2.35 -8.24
C VAL A 486 -9.13 -1.85 -6.82
N TYR A 487 -9.21 -2.77 -5.86
CA TYR A 487 -9.00 -2.49 -4.44
C TYR A 487 -7.62 -1.86 -4.20
N THR A 488 -7.59 -0.79 -3.42
CA THR A 488 -6.38 -0.13 -2.93
C THR A 488 -6.57 0.36 -1.51
N GLU A 489 -5.47 0.49 -0.79
CA GLU A 489 -5.44 1.02 0.57
C GLU A 489 -4.47 2.22 0.65
N PRO A 490 -4.92 3.39 1.13
CA PRO A 490 -6.34 3.75 1.19
C PRO A 490 -6.94 3.74 -0.23
N THR A 491 -8.28 3.73 -0.33
CA THR A 491 -8.94 3.77 -1.64
C THR A 491 -8.47 4.96 -2.48
N ASP A 492 -8.26 4.72 -3.78
CA ASP A 492 -7.85 5.76 -4.74
C ASP A 492 -8.89 6.91 -4.82
N TRP A 493 -10.15 6.66 -4.42
CA TRP A 493 -11.21 7.66 -4.38
C TRP A 493 -11.85 7.80 -2.99
N PRO A 494 -11.52 8.84 -2.20
CA PRO A 494 -11.98 8.94 -0.80
C PRO A 494 -13.34 9.64 -0.62
N ILE A 495 -14.05 10.00 -1.70
CA ILE A 495 -15.28 10.82 -1.68
C ILE A 495 -16.46 10.08 -2.37
N PRO A 496 -17.08 9.07 -1.73
CA PRO A 496 -17.92 8.09 -2.42
C PRO A 496 -19.17 8.67 -3.09
N ALA A 497 -19.45 8.27 -4.33
CA ALA A 497 -20.61 8.74 -5.09
C ALA A 497 -21.95 8.27 -4.48
N ARG A 498 -21.98 7.07 -3.89
CA ARG A 498 -23.16 6.51 -3.20
C ARG A 498 -23.68 7.44 -2.10
N GLN A 499 -22.78 8.11 -1.39
CA GLN A 499 -23.14 9.00 -0.28
C GLN A 499 -23.77 10.31 -0.75
N PHE A 500 -23.40 10.80 -1.93
CA PHE A 500 -24.10 11.91 -2.58
C PHE A 500 -25.48 11.48 -3.05
N LEU A 501 -25.59 10.31 -3.71
CA LEU A 501 -26.87 9.81 -4.21
C LEU A 501 -27.88 9.61 -3.08
N GLY A 502 -27.47 8.94 -2.00
CA GLY A 502 -28.34 8.73 -0.83
C GLY A 502 -28.81 10.04 -0.21
N ALA A 503 -27.94 11.05 -0.09
CA ALA A 503 -28.30 12.35 0.47
C ALA A 503 -29.28 13.12 -0.43
N PHE A 504 -29.06 13.09 -1.75
CA PHE A 504 -29.93 13.76 -2.72
C PHE A 504 -31.32 13.10 -2.76
N LEU A 505 -31.37 11.77 -2.68
CA LEU A 505 -32.62 11.01 -2.57
C LEU A 505 -33.38 11.37 -1.28
N LEU A 506 -32.69 11.45 -0.13
CA LEU A 506 -33.32 11.86 1.12
C LEU A 506 -33.87 13.28 1.06
N LYS A 507 -33.11 14.23 0.51
CA LYS A 507 -33.52 15.62 0.38
C LYS A 507 -34.72 15.81 -0.55
N THR A 508 -34.94 14.87 -1.46
CA THR A 508 -36.10 14.85 -2.38
C THR A 508 -37.22 13.89 -1.94
N GLY A 509 -37.19 13.42 -0.69
CA GLY A 509 -38.25 12.57 -0.11
C GLY A 509 -38.23 11.11 -0.55
N LYS A 510 -37.23 10.67 -1.32
CA LYS A 510 -37.09 9.30 -1.85
C LYS A 510 -36.37 8.38 -0.86
N SER A 511 -36.88 8.31 0.37
CA SER A 511 -36.23 7.63 1.51
C SER A 511 -36.01 6.12 1.31
N ALA A 512 -36.93 5.41 0.66
CA ALA A 512 -36.78 3.98 0.36
C ALA A 512 -35.63 3.71 -0.62
N LEU A 513 -35.45 4.56 -1.63
CA LEU A 513 -34.32 4.46 -2.57
C LEU A 513 -33.00 4.81 -1.88
N ALA A 514 -33.01 5.83 -1.01
CA ALA A 514 -31.84 6.17 -0.21
C ALA A 514 -31.40 5.01 0.70
N GLU A 515 -32.35 4.34 1.37
CA GLU A 515 -32.07 3.15 2.18
C GLU A 515 -31.32 2.09 1.36
N LYS A 516 -31.79 1.78 0.15
CA LYS A 516 -31.14 0.81 -0.74
C LYS A 516 -29.68 1.19 -1.04
N VAL A 517 -29.45 2.44 -1.43
CA VAL A 517 -28.11 2.94 -1.77
C VAL A 517 -27.14 2.84 -0.58
N TYR A 518 -27.59 3.18 0.63
CA TYR A 518 -26.73 3.08 1.82
C TYR A 518 -26.48 1.64 2.26
N ARG A 519 -27.44 0.72 2.06
CA ARG A 519 -27.21 -0.71 2.34
C ARG A 519 -26.15 -1.29 1.41
N GLU A 520 -26.22 -0.97 0.12
CA GLU A 520 -25.22 -1.40 -0.86
C GLU A 520 -23.81 -0.86 -0.53
N ASP A 521 -23.69 0.39 -0.08
CA ASP A 521 -22.41 0.94 0.39
C ASP A 521 -21.85 0.17 1.61
N LEU A 522 -22.72 -0.22 2.54
CA LEU A 522 -22.35 -0.92 3.77
C LEU A 522 -22.05 -2.41 3.55
N GLU A 523 -22.39 -2.99 2.40
CA GLU A 523 -21.86 -4.30 2.01
C GLU A 523 -20.38 -4.23 1.64
N LEU A 524 -19.95 -3.12 1.05
CA LEU A 524 -18.55 -2.89 0.66
C LEU A 524 -17.71 -2.29 1.79
N ASN A 525 -18.33 -1.44 2.62
CA ASN A 525 -17.69 -0.72 3.70
C ASN A 525 -18.50 -0.82 5.01
N PRO A 526 -18.50 -1.99 5.70
CA PRO A 526 -19.40 -2.28 6.82
C PRO A 526 -19.38 -1.26 7.96
N GLY A 527 -18.23 -0.61 8.17
CA GLY A 527 -18.04 0.39 9.21
C GLY A 527 -18.27 1.85 8.80
N ASN A 528 -18.71 2.13 7.57
CA ASN A 528 -18.76 3.50 7.06
C ASN A 528 -19.78 4.37 7.83
N GLY A 529 -19.29 5.22 8.73
CA GLY A 529 -20.11 6.06 9.59
C GLY A 529 -21.06 6.99 8.83
N TRP A 530 -20.64 7.48 7.66
CA TRP A 530 -21.40 8.42 6.85
C TRP A 530 -22.62 7.77 6.22
N SER A 531 -22.45 6.55 5.70
CA SER A 531 -23.55 5.75 5.16
C SER A 531 -24.46 5.22 6.27
N LEU A 532 -23.93 4.91 7.45
CA LEU A 532 -24.73 4.55 8.63
C LEU A 532 -25.63 5.71 9.09
N ILE A 533 -25.15 6.97 9.07
CA ILE A 533 -26.00 8.15 9.31
C ILE A 533 -27.11 8.22 8.25
N GLY A 534 -26.74 8.11 6.98
CA GLY A 534 -27.67 8.14 5.87
C GLY A 534 -28.76 7.06 5.95
N LEU A 535 -28.38 5.83 6.28
CA LEU A 535 -29.28 4.71 6.49
C LEU A 535 -30.22 4.98 7.67
N SER A 536 -29.69 5.43 8.81
CA SER A 536 -30.49 5.77 9.99
C SER A 536 -31.54 6.83 9.67
N LYS A 537 -31.17 7.88 8.93
CA LYS A 537 -32.11 8.90 8.46
C LYS A 537 -33.16 8.37 7.49
N SER A 538 -32.75 7.51 6.57
CA SER A 538 -33.64 6.89 5.58
C SER A 538 -34.71 6.03 6.26
N LEU A 539 -34.33 5.25 7.26
CA LEU A 539 -35.23 4.43 8.04
C LEU A 539 -36.19 5.27 8.89
N LYS A 540 -35.67 6.31 9.55
CA LYS A 540 -36.49 7.25 10.33
C LYS A 540 -37.53 7.95 9.45
N ALA A 541 -37.16 8.40 8.25
CA ALA A 541 -38.09 9.01 7.30
C ALA A 541 -39.20 8.04 6.83
N GLN A 542 -38.93 6.73 6.84
CA GLN A 542 -39.90 5.67 6.57
C GLN A 542 -40.64 5.17 7.81
N ARG A 543 -40.39 5.75 8.99
CA ARG A 543 -40.93 5.30 10.29
C ARG A 543 -40.52 3.86 10.68
N LYS A 544 -39.41 3.35 10.12
CA LYS A 544 -38.80 2.05 10.48
C LYS A 544 -37.83 2.24 11.65
N ASN A 545 -38.30 2.10 12.88
CA ASN A 545 -37.53 2.54 14.06
C ASN A 545 -36.68 1.45 14.74
N ASP A 546 -36.96 0.18 14.47
CA ASP A 546 -36.42 -0.96 15.24
C ASP A 546 -34.88 -1.06 15.24
N GLN A 547 -34.23 -0.60 14.16
CA GLN A 547 -32.78 -0.69 13.99
C GLN A 547 -32.03 0.62 14.28
N LEU A 548 -32.74 1.72 14.59
CA LEU A 548 -32.12 3.04 14.70
C LEU A 548 -31.08 3.14 15.82
N ALA A 549 -31.36 2.52 16.98
CA ALA A 549 -30.41 2.49 18.11
C ALA A 549 -29.12 1.74 17.77
N THR A 550 -29.24 0.62 17.04
CA THR A 550 -28.11 -0.17 16.56
C THR A 550 -27.24 0.63 15.60
N TYR A 551 -27.85 1.27 14.58
CA TYR A 551 -27.09 2.08 13.63
C TYR A 551 -26.48 3.33 14.28
N LYS A 552 -27.16 3.93 15.27
CA LYS A 552 -26.60 5.00 16.08
C LYS A 552 -25.34 4.58 16.80
N THR A 553 -25.36 3.45 17.48
CA THR A 553 -24.17 2.92 18.15
C THR A 553 -23.02 2.71 17.17
N LYS A 554 -23.30 2.15 15.98
CA LYS A 554 -22.27 1.91 14.95
C LYS A 554 -21.67 3.21 14.39
N TYR A 555 -22.47 4.22 14.02
CA TYR A 555 -21.88 5.46 13.50
C TYR A 555 -21.20 6.28 14.60
N MET A 556 -21.68 6.24 15.85
CA MET A 556 -21.00 6.91 16.96
C MET A 556 -19.61 6.31 17.21
N ARG A 557 -19.45 5.00 17.02
CA ARG A 557 -18.12 4.34 17.05
C ARG A 557 -17.22 4.86 15.93
N ALA A 558 -17.73 4.95 14.70
CA ALA A 558 -16.97 5.46 13.56
C ALA A 558 -16.50 6.91 13.76
N PHE A 559 -17.33 7.73 14.41
CA PHE A 559 -17.03 9.14 14.69
C PHE A 559 -16.51 9.38 16.13
N SER A 560 -15.97 8.35 16.78
CA SER A 560 -15.52 8.43 18.19
C SER A 560 -14.41 9.45 18.43
N GLY A 561 -13.60 9.77 17.41
CA GLY A 561 -12.57 10.82 17.46
C GLY A 561 -12.98 12.12 16.77
N SER A 562 -14.21 12.25 16.28
CA SER A 562 -14.66 13.49 15.61
C SER A 562 -14.90 14.60 16.62
N GLU A 563 -14.61 15.85 16.23
CA GLU A 563 -14.96 17.01 17.04
C GLU A 563 -16.48 17.27 17.02
N ASN A 564 -17.13 16.92 15.92
CA ASN A 564 -18.57 16.99 15.75
C ASN A 564 -19.05 15.81 14.90
N ILE A 565 -20.11 15.15 15.36
CA ILE A 565 -20.76 14.09 14.59
C ILE A 565 -21.35 14.70 13.31
N PRO A 566 -21.02 14.18 12.11
CA PRO A 566 -21.61 14.67 10.88
C PRO A 566 -23.13 14.62 10.91
N SER A 567 -23.75 15.64 10.33
CA SER A 567 -25.21 15.71 10.29
C SER A 567 -25.80 14.92 9.12
N SER A 568 -25.02 14.48 8.13
CA SER A 568 -25.47 13.84 6.90
C SER A 568 -24.36 12.97 6.30
N SER A 569 -24.65 12.14 5.29
CA SER A 569 -23.63 11.36 4.59
C SER A 569 -22.71 12.20 3.69
N VAL A 570 -23.13 13.41 3.34
CA VAL A 570 -22.34 14.45 2.66
C VAL A 570 -22.79 15.83 3.16
N TYR A 571 -21.87 16.80 3.17
CA TYR A 571 -22.22 18.20 3.39
C TYR A 571 -22.75 18.81 2.11
N MET A 572 -23.96 19.37 2.16
CA MET A 572 -24.56 20.04 1.02
C MET A 572 -25.50 21.17 1.47
N LYS A 573 -25.59 22.25 0.67
CA LYS A 573 -26.57 23.34 0.85
C LYS A 573 -27.98 22.89 0.49
#